data_AF-D9XSM1-F1
#
_entry.id   AF-D9XSM1-F1
#
_cell.length_a   1.000
_cell.length_b   1.000
_cell.length_c   1.000
_cell.angle_alpha   90.00
_cell.angle_beta   90.00
_cell.angle_gamma   90.00
#
_symmetry.space_group_name_H-M   'P 1'
#
loop_
_entity.id
_entity.type
_entity.pdbx_description
1 polymer ?
#
loop_
_entity_poly.entity_id
_entity_poly.type
_entity_poly.pdbx_seq_one_letter_code
_entity_poly.pdbx_strand_id
1 'polypeptide(L)' 'MADGDDDFYSRDRPENPYLEEDRPRGGGPEDPGGRGNWPVWAIILAVILLFVIITVLLG' A
#
# COMPACT_ATOMS: atom_id res chain seq x y z
N MET A 1 36.72 -2.20 -37.37
CA MET A 1 35.37 -2.68 -37.04
C MET A 1 35.53 -3.76 -35.98
N ALA A 2 35.01 -3.55 -34.79
CA ALA A 2 35.03 -4.55 -33.72
C ALA A 2 33.79 -5.43 -33.88
N ASP A 3 33.84 -6.37 -34.82
CA ASP A 3 32.73 -7.27 -35.16
C ASP A 3 32.68 -8.49 -34.23
N GLY A 4 32.49 -8.31 -32.92
CA GLY A 4 32.49 -9.49 -32.04
C GLY A 4 31.91 -9.38 -30.63
N ASP A 5 31.75 -8.17 -30.08
CA ASP A 5 31.40 -8.02 -28.65
C ASP A 5 29.92 -7.64 -28.39
N ASP A 6 29.11 -7.51 -29.45
CA ASP A 6 27.72 -7.01 -29.35
C ASP A 6 26.69 -8.09 -28.95
N ASP A 7 27.13 -9.33 -28.81
CA ASP A 7 26.25 -10.49 -28.90
C ASP A 7 26.01 -11.25 -27.58
N PHE A 8 26.77 -10.95 -26.52
CA PHE A 8 26.60 -11.66 -25.26
C PHE A 8 25.38 -11.16 -24.47
N TYR A 9 25.14 -9.85 -24.48
CA TYR A 9 24.06 -9.22 -23.71
C TYR A 9 22.72 -9.14 -24.47
N SER A 10 22.71 -9.49 -25.76
CA SER A 10 21.54 -9.43 -26.64
C SER A 10 20.80 -10.76 -26.75
N ARG A 11 21.49 -11.90 -26.53
CA ARG A 11 20.94 -13.25 -26.77
C ARG A 11 19.86 -13.68 -25.78
N ASP A 12 19.96 -13.25 -24.52
CA ASP A 12 19.03 -13.65 -23.46
C ASP A 12 18.03 -12.55 -23.09
N ARG A 13 18.02 -11.43 -23.82
CA ARG A 13 17.11 -10.32 -23.56
C ARG A 13 15.82 -10.51 -24.39
N PRO A 14 14.65 -10.68 -23.75
CA PRO A 14 13.39 -10.69 -24.49
C PRO A 14 13.18 -9.36 -25.21
N GLU A 15 12.46 -9.36 -26.33
CA GLU A 15 12.28 -8.19 -27.19
C GLU A 15 11.63 -7.00 -26.47
N ASN A 16 10.84 -7.27 -25.44
CA ASN A 16 10.21 -6.26 -24.59
C ASN A 16 10.15 -6.75 -23.13
N PRO A 17 11.25 -6.65 -22.36
CA PRO A 17 11.26 -7.06 -20.96
C PRO A 17 10.32 -6.13 -20.19
N TYR A 18 9.38 -6.69 -19.44
CA TYR A 18 8.53 -5.91 -18.54
C TYR A 18 9.39 -5.34 -17.40
N LEU A 19 9.74 -4.06 -17.47
CA LEU A 19 10.53 -3.37 -16.46
C LEU A 19 9.62 -2.78 -15.37
N GLU A 20 10.14 -2.65 -14.15
CA GLU A 20 9.37 -1.98 -13.08
C GLU A 20 9.13 -0.50 -13.42
N GLU A 21 10.02 0.09 -14.20
CA GLU A 21 9.97 1.44 -14.73
C GLU A 21 8.90 1.64 -15.82
N ASP A 22 8.45 0.56 -16.47
CA ASP A 22 7.36 0.59 -17.46
C ASP A 22 5.98 0.67 -16.81
N ARG A 23 5.92 0.49 -15.49
CA ARG A 23 4.68 0.64 -14.73
C ARG A 23 4.18 2.08 -14.89
N PRO A 24 2.88 2.28 -15.20
CA PRO A 24 2.30 3.62 -15.29
C PRO A 24 2.67 4.44 -14.04
N ARG A 25 3.34 5.57 -14.23
CA ARG A 25 3.65 6.48 -13.12
C ARG A 25 2.33 6.96 -12.53
N GLY A 26 2.02 6.49 -11.32
CA GLY A 26 0.77 6.77 -10.62
C GLY A 26 -0.37 5.76 -10.82
N GLY A 27 -0.11 4.57 -11.37
CA GLY A 27 -1.16 3.57 -11.68
C GLY A 27 -1.01 2.19 -11.01
N GLY A 28 -0.33 2.10 -9.87
CA GLY A 28 -0.50 0.94 -8.98
C GLY A 28 -1.90 0.98 -8.35
N PRO A 29 -2.50 -0.18 -7.97
CA PRO A 29 -3.78 -0.19 -7.29
C PRO A 29 -3.74 0.83 -6.16
N GLU A 30 -4.64 1.80 -6.26
CA GLU A 30 -4.85 2.85 -5.27
C GLU A 30 -4.77 2.20 -3.90
N ASP A 31 -3.88 2.72 -3.06
CA ASP A 31 -3.61 2.37 -1.66
C ASP A 31 -4.72 1.46 -1.09
N PRO A 32 -4.45 0.16 -0.79
CA PRO A 32 -5.49 -0.82 -0.51
C PRO A 32 -6.39 -0.28 0.59
N GLY A 33 -7.56 0.23 0.17
CA GLY A 33 -8.37 1.20 0.90
C GLY A 33 -8.34 0.89 2.38
N GLY A 34 -7.60 1.72 3.13
CA GLY A 34 -7.27 1.49 4.52
C GLY A 34 -8.52 1.01 5.23
N ARG A 35 -8.48 -0.23 5.72
CA ARG A 35 -9.60 -0.85 6.46
C ARG A 35 -10.03 0.18 7.49
N GLY A 36 -11.22 0.76 7.29
CA GLY A 36 -11.62 1.98 7.99
C GLY A 36 -11.39 1.87 9.49
N ASN A 37 -11.11 2.99 10.15
CA ASN A 37 -10.78 3.07 11.58
C ASN A 37 -11.96 2.72 12.52
N TRP A 38 -12.91 1.90 12.07
CA TRP A 38 -14.10 1.49 12.80
C TRP A 38 -13.79 0.89 14.19
N PRO A 39 -12.74 0.05 14.37
CA PRO A 39 -12.36 -0.41 15.71
C PRO A 39 -11.95 0.73 16.64
N VAL A 40 -11.28 1.76 16.13
CA VAL A 40 -10.86 2.93 16.90
C VAL A 40 -12.08 3.74 17.35
N TRP A 41 -13.04 3.97 16.46
CA TRP A 41 -14.29 4.65 16.79
C TRP A 41 -15.13 3.88 17.82
N ALA A 42 -15.17 2.55 17.73
CA ALA A 42 -15.85 1.71 18.71
C ALA A 42 -15.24 1.85 20.12
N ILE A 43 -13.90 1.87 20.21
CA ILE A 43 -13.19 2.07 21.48
C ILE A 43 -13.48 3.45 22.06
N ILE A 44 -13.40 4.51 21.24
CA ILE A 44 -13.71 5.89 21.68
C ILE A 44 -15.11 5.97 22.26
N LEU A 45 -16.10 5.39 21.55
CA LEU A 45 -17.50 5.42 21.98
C LEU A 45 -17.70 4.64 23.29
N ALA A 46 -17.03 3.50 23.46
CA ALA A 46 -17.05 2.72 24.70
C ALA A 46 -16.46 3.50 25.90
N VAL A 47 -15.35 4.22 25.71
CA VAL A 47 -14.74 5.05 26.77
C VAL A 47 -15.66 6.19 27.18
N ILE A 48 -16.27 6.88 26.21
CA ILE A 48 -17.23 7.96 26.47
C ILE A 48 -18.43 7.43 27.27
N LEU A 49 -19.00 6.29 26.84
CA LEU A 49 -20.13 5.67 27.52
C LEU A 49 -19.77 5.30 28.97
N LEU A 50 -18.61 4.67 29.18
CA LEU A 50 -18.13 4.30 30.51
C LEU A 50 -17.95 5.54 31.41
N PHE A 51 -17.35 6.60 30.87
CA PHE A 51 -17.18 7.86 31.60
C PHE A 51 -18.53 8.43 32.04
N VAL A 52 -19.51 8.49 31.15
CA VAL A 52 -20.88 8.98 31.48
C VAL A 52 -21.49 8.13 32.60
N ILE A 53 -21.44 6.81 32.49
CA ILE A 53 -21.96 5.89 33.52
C ILE A 53 -21.30 6.16 34.87
N ILE A 54 -19.98 6.26 34.91
CA ILE A 54 -19.22 6.54 36.14
C ILE A 54 -19.64 7.90 36.73
N THR A 55 -19.71 8.95 35.91
CA THR A 55 -20.08 10.29 36.39
C THR A 55 -21.52 10.37 36.90
N VAL A 56 -22.46 9.62 36.31
CA VAL A 56 -23.86 9.61 36.75
C VAL A 56 -24.07 8.76 37.99
N LEU A 57 -23.31 7.66 38.13
CA LEU A 57 -23.47 6.73 39.27
C LEU A 57 -22.63 7.10 40.48
N LEU A 58 -21.47 7.73 40.29
CA LEU A 58 -20.53 8.12 41.37
C LEU A 58 -20.48 9.63 41.63
N GLY A 59 -21.12 10.44 40.77
CA GLY A 59 -21.23 11.89 40.93
C GLY A 59 -22.46 12.32 41.70
#